data_AF-A0A5Q4G4W9-F1
#
_entry.id   AF-A0A5Q4G4W9-F1
#
_cell.length_a   1.000
_cell.length_b   1.000
_cell.length_c   1.000
_cell.angle_alpha   90.00
_cell.angle_beta   90.00
_cell.angle_gamma   90.00
#
_symmetry.space_group_name_H-M   'P 1'
#
loop_
_entity.id
_entity.type
_entity.pdbx_description
1 polymer ?
#
loop_
_entity_poly.entity_id
_entity_poly.type
_entity_poly.pdbx_seq_one_letter_code
_entity_poly.pdbx_strand_id
1 'polypeptide(L)'
;MSDNQQQIEAHAKATDQFIQLANRMANEEGVDIKMVSAALMAASGVYATFMAAGNQGFLAPGGVERVAEVYKRNLSYIQERKKAELKDQGLEAKPVGQIQAEAESGTH
;
A
#
# COMPACT_ATOMS: atom_id res chain seq x y z
N MET A 1 -2.55 27.36 5.52
CA MET A 1 -2.69 25.92 5.24
C MET A 1 -4.14 25.57 5.54
N SER A 2 -4.88 24.94 4.62
CA SER A 2 -6.24 24.48 4.91
C SER A 2 -6.21 23.20 5.75
N ASP A 3 -7.26 22.93 6.52
CA ASP A 3 -7.36 21.71 7.34
C ASP A 3 -7.19 20.43 6.50
N ASN A 4 -7.68 20.47 5.25
CA ASN A 4 -7.51 19.38 4.29
C ASN A 4 -6.04 19.15 3.90
N GLN A 5 -5.27 20.23 3.71
CA GLN A 5 -3.84 20.15 3.41
C GLN A 5 -3.07 19.50 4.58
N GLN A 6 -3.38 19.90 5.81
CA GLN A 6 -2.74 19.36 7.01
C GLN A 6 -3.05 17.87 7.20
N GLN A 7 -4.28 17.44 6.91
CA GLN A 7 -4.66 16.03 7.00
C GLN A 7 -3.93 15.16 5.96
N ILE A 8 -3.77 15.68 4.73
CA ILE A 8 -3.00 15.00 3.67
C ILE A 8 -1.53 14.84 4.07
N GLU A 9 -0.91 15.91 4.60
CA GLU A 9 0.48 15.88 5.06
C GLU A 9 0.69 14.92 6.24
N ALA A 10 -0.22 14.94 7.22
CA ALA A 10 -0.18 14.01 8.35
C ALA A 10 -0.30 12.55 7.89
N HIS A 11 -1.22 12.26 6.97
CA HIS A 11 -1.38 10.94 6.38
C HIS A 11 -0.12 10.50 5.63
N ALA A 12 0.46 11.37 4.80
CA ALA A 12 1.69 11.08 4.06
C ALA A 12 2.86 10.78 5.00
N LYS A 13 3.03 11.58 6.05
CA LYS A 13 4.07 11.37 7.07
C LYS A 13 3.91 10.03 7.80
N ALA A 14 2.68 9.68 8.21
CA ALA A 14 2.42 8.40 8.86
C ALA A 14 2.68 7.22 7.90
N THR A 15 2.28 7.35 6.64
CA THR A 15 2.54 6.32 5.61
C THR A 15 4.04 6.12 5.41
N ASP A 16 4.81 7.19 5.33
CA ASP A 16 6.26 7.13 5.18
C ASP A 16 6.95 6.40 6.35
N GLN A 17 6.46 6.59 7.58
CA GLN A 17 6.99 5.84 8.74
C GLN A 17 6.80 4.33 8.62
N PHE A 18 5.66 3.86 8.10
CA PHE A 18 5.46 2.43 7.84
C PHE A 18 6.39 1.91 6.74
N ILE A 19 6.62 2.69 5.69
CA ILE A 19 7.54 2.34 4.61
C ILE A 19 8.99 2.30 5.09
N GLN A 20 9.42 3.26 5.90
CA GLN A 20 10.74 3.26 6.51
C GLN A 20 10.95 2.02 7.38
N LEU A 21 9.96 1.65 8.20
CA LEU A 21 10.03 0.43 9.00
C LEU A 21 10.17 -0.83 8.11
N ALA A 22 9.33 -0.95 7.08
CA ALA A 22 9.41 -2.08 6.14
C ALA A 22 10.77 -2.15 5.43
N ASN A 23 11.31 -1.00 5.02
CA ASN A 23 12.62 -0.91 4.37
C ASN A 23 13.76 -1.30 5.32
N ARG A 24 13.70 -0.94 6.61
CA ARG A 24 14.70 -1.39 7.60
C ARG A 24 14.65 -2.91 7.76
N MET A 25 13.46 -3.48 7.91
CA MET A 25 13.31 -4.93 8.02
C MET A 25 13.90 -5.66 6.81
N ALA A 26 13.63 -5.17 5.60
CA ALA A 26 14.12 -5.79 4.37
C ALA A 26 15.63 -5.61 4.16
N ASN A 27 16.15 -4.39 4.35
CA ASN A 27 17.51 -4.03 3.92
C ASN A 27 18.55 -4.13 5.04
N GLU A 28 18.16 -3.92 6.30
CA GLU A 28 19.08 -3.87 7.45
C GLU A 28 19.00 -5.16 8.27
N GLU A 29 17.79 -5.68 8.50
CA GLU A 29 17.57 -6.89 9.30
C GLU A 29 17.61 -8.19 8.46
N GLY A 30 17.65 -8.07 7.13
CA GLY A 30 17.76 -9.20 6.21
C GLY A 30 16.50 -10.04 6.09
N VAL A 31 15.33 -9.50 6.47
CA VAL A 31 14.04 -10.20 6.32
C VAL A 31 13.66 -10.25 4.85
N ASP A 32 13.25 -11.43 4.36
CA ASP A 32 12.78 -11.59 2.98
C ASP A 32 11.66 -10.59 2.65
N ILE A 33 11.76 -9.91 1.51
CA ILE A 33 10.84 -8.83 1.14
C ILE A 33 9.38 -9.31 0.99
N LYS A 34 9.15 -10.57 0.58
CA LYS A 34 7.80 -11.14 0.51
C LYS A 34 7.26 -11.38 1.91
N MET A 35 8.12 -11.76 2.86
CA MET A 35 7.77 -11.89 4.27
C MET A 35 7.44 -10.53 4.90
N VAL A 36 8.22 -9.48 4.62
CA VAL A 36 7.91 -8.11 5.06
C VAL A 36 6.55 -7.65 4.51
N SER A 37 6.29 -7.91 3.22
CA SER A 37 5.01 -7.57 2.59
C SER A 37 3.82 -8.32 3.24
N ALA A 38 3.97 -9.62 3.51
CA ALA A 38 2.96 -10.41 4.21
C ALA A 38 2.72 -9.90 5.64
N ALA A 39 3.79 -9.54 6.36
CA ALA A 39 3.70 -8.98 7.70
C ALA A 39 2.97 -7.62 7.71
N LEU A 40 3.24 -6.75 6.73
CA LEU A 40 2.56 -5.46 6.60
C LEU A 40 1.06 -5.64 6.35
N MET A 41 0.68 -6.58 5.49
CA MET A 41 -0.72 -6.92 5.23
C MET A 41 -1.41 -7.42 6.51
N ALA A 42 -0.77 -8.33 7.25
CA ALA A 42 -1.31 -8.84 8.50
C ALA A 42 -1.46 -7.73 9.56
N ALA A 43 -0.45 -6.89 9.74
CA ALA A 43 -0.48 -5.76 10.67
C ALA A 43 -1.61 -4.78 10.34
N SER A 44 -1.81 -4.48 9.04
CA SER A 44 -2.93 -3.65 8.57
C SER A 44 -4.28 -4.27 8.92
N GLY A 45 -4.48 -5.57 8.71
CA GLY A 45 -5.71 -6.27 9.07
C GLY A 45 -5.99 -6.30 10.57
N VAL A 46 -4.95 -6.49 11.39
CA VAL A 46 -5.04 -6.44 12.86
C VAL A 46 -5.47 -5.04 13.31
N TYR A 47 -4.83 -3.99 12.78
CA TYR A 47 -5.13 -2.62 13.14
C TYR A 47 -6.52 -2.18 12.66
N ALA A 48 -6.93 -2.57 11.45
CA ALA A 48 -8.27 -2.32 10.93
C ALA A 48 -9.35 -3.00 11.79
N THR A 49 -9.09 -4.22 12.27
CA THR A 49 -9.97 -4.94 13.18
C THR A 49 -10.09 -4.20 14.52
N PHE A 50 -8.96 -3.79 15.09
CA PHE A 50 -8.94 -2.99 16.32
C PHE A 50 -9.72 -1.67 16.19
N MET A 51 -9.53 -0.95 15.09
CA MET A 51 -10.25 0.31 14.82
C MET A 51 -11.78 0.11 14.73
N ALA A 52 -12.23 -1.03 14.22
CA ALA A 52 -13.66 -1.31 14.04
C ALA A 52 -14.32 -1.94 15.28
N ALA A 53 -13.60 -2.79 16.01
CA ALA A 53 -14.17 -3.69 17.00
C ALA A 53 -13.47 -3.64 18.38
N GLY A 54 -12.42 -2.83 18.54
CA GLY A 54 -11.62 -2.73 19.75
C GLY A 54 -10.86 -4.01 20.08
N ASN A 55 -10.40 -4.13 21.33
CA ASN A 55 -9.58 -5.27 21.79
C ASN A 55 -10.35 -6.58 22.01
N GLN A 56 -11.69 -6.53 22.05
CA GLN A 56 -12.54 -7.67 22.42
C GLN A 56 -13.41 -8.17 21.27
N GLY A 57 -13.44 -7.44 20.15
CA GLY A 57 -14.29 -7.76 19.01
C GLY A 57 -13.53 -8.34 17.84
N PHE A 58 -14.29 -8.74 16.83
CA PHE A 58 -13.78 -9.24 15.55
C PHE A 58 -14.64 -8.69 14.41
N LEU A 59 -14.12 -8.75 13.18
CA LEU A 59 -14.90 -8.42 11.99
C LEU A 59 -15.77 -9.61 11.60
N ALA A 60 -17.09 -9.46 11.69
CA ALA A 60 -18.03 -10.35 10.99
C ALA A 60 -17.80 -10.29 9.46
N PRO A 61 -18.28 -11.26 8.65
CA PRO A 61 -18.02 -11.29 7.22
C PRO A 61 -18.30 -9.98 6.47
N GLY A 62 -19.39 -9.29 6.79
CA GLY A 62 -19.68 -7.97 6.19
C GLY A 62 -18.72 -6.84 6.60
N GLY A 63 -18.09 -6.96 7.77
CA GLY A 63 -17.02 -6.05 8.20
C GLY A 63 -15.73 -6.29 7.42
N VAL A 64 -15.37 -7.56 7.19
CA VAL A 64 -14.23 -7.94 6.34
C VAL A 64 -14.39 -7.37 4.93
N GLU A 65 -15.57 -7.55 4.32
CA GLU A 65 -15.88 -7.01 2.99
C GLU A 65 -15.73 -5.49 2.94
N ARG A 66 -16.23 -4.78 3.96
CA ARG A 66 -16.12 -3.32 4.02
C ARG A 66 -14.67 -2.85 4.11
N VAL A 67 -13.84 -3.52 4.92
CA VAL A 67 -12.40 -3.20 5.02
C VAL A 67 -11.69 -3.49 3.69
N ALA A 68 -11.98 -4.61 3.05
CA ALA A 68 -11.42 -4.97 1.76
C ALA A 68 -11.78 -3.95 0.67
N GLU A 69 -13.02 -3.48 0.63
CA GLU A 69 -13.48 -2.47 -0.32
C GLU A 69 -12.81 -1.10 -0.08
N VAL A 70 -12.63 -0.69 1.17
CA VAL A 70 -11.85 0.52 1.49
C VAL A 70 -10.40 0.38 1.03
N TYR A 71 -9.77 -0.76 1.29
CA TYR A 71 -8.41 -1.03 0.85
C TYR A 71 -8.28 -0.98 -0.68
N LYS A 72 -9.22 -1.60 -1.38
CA LYS A 72 -9.30 -1.59 -2.85
C LYS A 72 -9.39 -0.16 -3.39
N ARG A 73 -10.27 0.68 -2.85
CA ARG A 73 -10.42 2.08 -3.25
C ARG A 73 -9.13 2.88 -3.06
N ASN A 74 -8.49 2.71 -1.90
CA ASN A 74 -7.22 3.37 -1.63
C ASN A 74 -6.12 2.91 -2.59
N LEU A 75 -6.00 1.61 -2.82
CA LEU A 75 -5.03 1.05 -3.75
C LEU A 75 -5.26 1.58 -5.18
N SER A 76 -6.51 1.61 -5.64
CA SER A 76 -6.87 2.19 -6.93
C SER A 76 -6.47 3.66 -7.03
N TYR A 77 -6.74 4.47 -6.00
CA TYR A 77 -6.31 5.87 -5.94
C TYR A 77 -4.78 6.02 -6.04
N ILE A 78 -4.02 5.19 -5.32
CA ILE A 78 -2.55 5.16 -5.39
C ILE A 78 -2.07 4.84 -6.81
N GLN A 79 -2.69 3.87 -7.49
CA GLN A 79 -2.30 3.52 -8.86
C GLN A 79 -2.58 4.66 -9.84
N GLU A 80 -3.72 5.35 -9.72
CA GLU A 80 -4.03 6.51 -10.57
C GLU A 80 -3.03 7.65 -10.36
N ARG A 81 -2.66 7.93 -9.11
CA ARG A 81 -1.59 8.90 -8.80
C ARG A 81 -0.25 8.50 -9.42
N LYS A 82 0.15 7.24 -9.27
CA LYS A 82 1.40 6.75 -9.83
C LYS A 82 1.43 6.87 -11.36
N LYS A 83 0.31 6.63 -12.03
CA LYS A 83 0.19 6.87 -13.49
C LYS A 83 0.36 8.35 -13.84
N ALA A 84 -0.27 9.25 -13.09
CA ALA A 84 -0.12 10.69 -13.30
C ALA A 84 1.34 11.13 -13.09
N GLU A 85 1.98 10.68 -12.02
CA GLU A 85 3.39 10.97 -11.71
C GLU A 85 4.34 10.48 -12.81
N LEU A 86 4.11 9.28 -13.37
CA LEU A 86 4.90 8.77 -14.50
C LEU A 86 4.71 9.64 -15.75
N LYS A 87 3.47 10.02 -16.05
CA LYS A 87 3.17 10.90 -17.19
C LYS A 87 3.85 12.26 -17.06
N ASP A 88 3.86 12.83 -15.86
CA ASP A 88 4.54 14.11 -15.58
C ASP A 88 6.06 14.00 -15.73
N GLN A 89 6.63 12.81 -15.52
CA GLN A 89 8.03 12.49 -15.79
C GLN A 89 8.31 12.16 -17.28
N GLY A 90 7.31 12.25 -18.15
CA GLY A 90 7.41 11.88 -19.57
C GLY A 90 7.50 10.37 -19.83
N LEU A 91 7.18 9.55 -18.82
CA LEU A 91 7.18 8.09 -18.91
C LEU A 91 5.78 7.58 -19.26
N GLU A 92 5.70 6.57 -20.12
CA GLU A 92 4.45 5.87 -20.39
C GLU A 92 4.15 4.88 -19.26
N ALA A 93 3.00 5.04 -18.60
CA ALA A 93 2.57 4.14 -17.54
C ALA A 93 2.07 2.81 -18.12
N LYS A 94 2.80 1.72 -17.86
CA LYS A 94 2.45 0.38 -18.32
C LYS A 94 1.86 -0.49 -17.19
N PRO A 95 0.83 -1.31 -17.46
CA PRO A 95 0.37 -2.34 -16.52
C PRO A 95 1.49 -3.34 -16.19
N VAL A 96 1.47 -3.89 -14.97
CA VAL A 96 2.49 -4.85 -14.49
C VAL A 96 2.66 -6.04 -15.45
N GLY A 97 1.57 -6.59 -15.99
CA GLY A 97 1.64 -7.72 -16.93
C GLY A 97 2.35 -7.38 -18.25
N GLN A 98 2.30 -6.13 -18.71
CA GLN A 98 3.05 -5.70 -19.89
C GLN A 98 4.54 -5.53 -19.57
N ILE A 99 4.88 -4.94 -18.43
CA ILE A 99 6.27 -4.79 -17.98
C ILE A 99 6.95 -6.15 -17.85
N GLN A 100 6.26 -7.13 -17.27
CA GLN A 100 6.77 -8.50 -17.13
C GLN A 100 6.97 -9.18 -18.48
N ALA A 101 6.00 -9.08 -19.39
CA ALA A 101 6.11 -9.67 -20.74
C ALA A 101 7.25 -9.04 -21.57
N GLU A 102 7.49 -7.73 -21.45
CA GLU A 102 8.62 -7.05 -22.09
C GLU A 102 9.96 -7.49 -21.50
N ALA A 103 10.05 -7.66 -20.18
CA ALA A 103 11.26 -8.15 -19.52
C ALA A 103 11.61 -9.59 -19.92
N GLU A 104 10.60 -10.45 -20.11
CA GLU A 104 10.79 -11.84 -20.55
C GLU A 104 11.17 -11.95 -22.03
N SER A 105 10.64 -11.06 -22.89
CA SER A 105 10.88 -11.06 -24.34
C SER A 105 12.20 -10.39 -24.77
N GLY A 106 12.81 -9.56 -23.92
CA GLY A 106 14.11 -8.91 -24.18
C GLY A 106 15.35 -9.78 -23.91
N THR A 107 15.18 -11.07 -23.59
CA THR A 107 16.27 -11.99 -23.21
C THR A 107 16.85 -12.82 -24.38
N HIS A 108 16.69 -12.37 -25.63
CA HIS A 108 17.23 -13.02 -26.83
C HIS A 108 18.26 -12.16 -27.57
#